data_AF-A0A7C3UVP6-F1
#
_entry.id   AF-A0A7C3UVP6-F1
#
_cell.length_a   1.000
_cell.length_b   1.000
_cell.length_c   1.000
_cell.angle_alpha   90.00
_cell.angle_beta   90.00
_cell.angle_gamma   90.00
#
_symmetry.space_group_name_H-M   'P 1'
#
loop_
_entity.id
_entity.type
_entity.pdbx_description
1 polymer ?
#
loop_
_entity_poly.entity_id
_entity_poly.type
_entity_poly.pdbx_seq_one_letter_code
_entity_poly.pdbx_strand_id
1 'polypeptide(L)'
;MNGLSDKDILADLLNDSKLASEGYHKGMLESANDNVWNTFMRLHNDELTGARVIFNLMHQRGWYQVEPAQATGAAYQYQQAAPYQTGGAYPHTTAPYHGATAPTGTTF
;
A
#
# COMPACT_ATOMS: atom_id res chain seq x y z
N MET A 1 15.70 34.13 -22.83
CA MET A 1 15.22 33.31 -21.69
C MET A 1 14.85 31.95 -22.26
N ASN A 2 15.54 30.89 -21.88
CA ASN A 2 15.10 29.53 -22.23
C ASN A 2 13.91 29.21 -21.31
N GLY A 3 12.73 29.00 -21.89
CA GLY A 3 11.54 28.62 -21.13
C GLY A 3 11.69 27.25 -20.48
N LEU A 4 10.89 26.98 -19.45
CA LEU A 4 10.79 25.66 -18.83
C LEU A 4 10.37 24.63 -19.89
N SER A 5 11.08 23.50 -19.96
CA SER A 5 10.67 22.40 -20.83
C SER A 5 9.52 21.63 -20.20
N ASP A 6 8.73 20.91 -21.01
CA ASP A 6 7.72 19.97 -20.52
C ASP A 6 8.27 18.99 -19.48
N LYS A 7 9.53 18.57 -19.64
CA LYS A 7 10.19 17.69 -18.68
C LYS A 7 10.38 18.38 -17.34
N ASP A 8 10.82 19.64 -17.34
CA ASP A 8 11.03 20.42 -16.11
C ASP A 8 9.71 20.66 -15.41
N ILE A 9 8.67 21.03 -16.15
CA ILE A 9 7.31 21.26 -15.62
C ILE A 9 6.75 19.99 -14.98
N LEU A 10 6.86 18.84 -15.65
CA LEU A 10 6.35 17.58 -15.09
C LEU A 10 7.18 17.08 -13.90
N ALA A 11 8.49 17.33 -13.90
CA ALA A 11 9.34 16.99 -12.76
C ALA A 11 8.98 17.82 -11.52
N ASP A 12 8.75 19.12 -11.71
CA ASP A 12 8.28 20.03 -10.66
C ASP A 12 6.93 19.59 -10.10
N LEU A 13 5.95 19.35 -10.99
CA LEU A 13 4.62 18.90 -10.60
C LEU A 13 4.64 17.55 -9.87
N LEU A 14 5.50 16.62 -10.28
CA LEU A 14 5.64 15.33 -9.59
C LEU A 14 6.20 15.51 -8.18
N ASN A 15 7.12 16.45 -7.97
CA ASN A 15 7.66 16.75 -6.65
C ASN A 15 6.62 17.45 -5.76
N ASP A 16 5.86 18.39 -6.31
CA ASP A 16 4.79 19.07 -5.61
C ASP A 16 3.70 18.09 -5.12
N SER A 17 3.25 17.18 -5.98
CA SER A 17 2.27 16.16 -5.56
C SER A 17 2.80 15.23 -4.48
N LYS A 18 4.10 14.87 -4.49
CA LYS A 18 4.72 14.11 -3.40
C LYS A 18 4.73 14.90 -2.10
N LEU A 19 5.15 16.16 -2.15
CA LEU A 19 5.22 17.04 -0.99
C LEU A 19 3.83 17.27 -0.38
N ALA A 20 2.83 17.54 -1.21
CA ALA A 20 1.43 17.70 -0.77
C ALA A 20 0.90 16.40 -0.15
N SER A 21 1.17 15.26 -0.80
CA SER A 21 0.81 13.93 -0.28
C SER A 21 1.39 13.67 1.11
N GLU A 22 2.68 13.97 1.34
CA GLU A 22 3.33 13.87 2.66
C GLU A 22 2.67 14.78 3.71
N GLY A 23 2.31 16.01 3.32
CA GLY A 23 1.61 16.96 4.19
C GLY A 23 0.25 16.43 4.63
N TYR A 24 -0.55 15.92 3.69
CA TYR A 24 -1.86 15.35 4.00
C TYR A 24 -1.76 14.08 4.84
N HIS A 25 -0.74 13.24 4.60
CA HIS A 25 -0.50 12.06 5.43
C HIS A 25 -0.27 12.43 6.90
N LYS A 26 0.60 13.41 7.18
CA LYS A 26 0.82 13.93 8.53
C LYS A 26 -0.46 14.52 9.11
N GLY A 27 -1.18 15.33 8.32
CA GLY A 27 -2.47 15.90 8.72
C GLY A 27 -3.49 14.85 9.14
N MET A 28 -3.58 13.72 8.43
CA MET A 28 -4.45 12.59 8.80
C MET A 28 -4.04 11.95 10.11
N LEU A 29 -2.74 11.70 10.32
CA LEU A 29 -2.23 11.06 11.55
C LEU A 29 -2.49 11.91 12.80
N GLU A 30 -2.53 13.23 12.65
CA GLU A 30 -2.69 14.19 13.75
C GLU A 30 -4.14 14.73 13.88
N SER A 31 -5.06 14.32 13.01
CA SER A 31 -6.45 14.78 13.03
C SER A 31 -7.28 14.09 14.10
N ALA A 32 -7.79 14.85 15.07
CA ALA A 32 -8.75 14.35 16.07
C ALA A 32 -10.22 14.44 15.62
N ASN A 33 -10.51 15.12 14.50
CA ASN A 33 -11.86 15.30 13.98
C ASN A 33 -12.04 14.54 12.66
N ASP A 34 -13.08 13.70 12.59
CA ASP A 34 -13.34 12.85 11.43
C ASP A 34 -13.59 13.63 10.13
N ASN A 35 -14.19 14.81 10.19
CA ASN A 35 -14.42 15.63 8.98
C ASN A 35 -13.10 16.19 8.43
N VAL A 36 -12.19 16.60 9.31
CA VAL A 36 -10.85 17.07 8.93
C VAL A 36 -10.04 15.91 8.37
N TRP A 37 -10.06 14.76 9.03
CA TRP A 37 -9.42 13.53 8.55
C TRP A 37 -9.93 13.14 7.16
N ASN A 38 -11.25 13.10 6.96
CA ASN A 38 -11.87 12.76 5.68
C ASN A 38 -11.49 13.76 4.58
N THR A 39 -11.33 15.04 4.93
CA THR A 39 -10.87 16.06 3.99
C THR A 39 -9.44 15.78 3.52
N PHE A 40 -8.53 15.51 4.45
CA PHE A 40 -7.15 15.15 4.10
C PHE A 40 -7.09 13.84 3.31
N MET A 41 -7.88 12.82 3.67
CA MET A 41 -7.94 11.57 2.93
C MET A 41 -8.34 11.79 1.47
N ARG A 42 -9.35 12.64 1.21
CA ARG A 42 -9.77 12.96 -0.16
C ARG A 42 -8.65 13.65 -0.93
N LEU A 43 -8.08 14.72 -0.39
CA LEU A 43 -7.00 15.47 -1.03
C LEU A 43 -5.75 14.61 -1.26
N HIS A 44 -5.43 13.74 -0.29
CA HIS A 44 -4.32 12.80 -0.40
C HIS A 44 -4.52 11.83 -1.57
N ASN A 45 -5.72 11.28 -1.74
CA ASN A 45 -6.04 10.40 -2.87
C ASN A 45 -5.97 11.14 -4.21
N ASP A 46 -6.39 12.40 -4.26
CA ASP A 46 -6.27 13.23 -5.45
C ASP A 46 -4.79 13.42 -5.85
N GLU A 47 -3.91 13.77 -4.89
CA GLU A 47 -2.47 13.92 -5.15
C GLU A 47 -1.79 12.60 -5.54
N LEU A 48 -2.14 11.48 -4.89
CA LEU A 48 -1.60 10.17 -5.26
C LEU A 48 -1.99 9.78 -6.69
N THR A 49 -3.23 10.07 -7.08
CA THR A 49 -3.72 9.82 -8.44
C THR A 49 -2.99 10.71 -9.45
N GLY A 50 -2.83 12.00 -9.15
CA GLY A 50 -2.08 12.94 -9.97
C GLY A 50 -0.63 12.51 -10.16
N ALA A 51 0.08 12.21 -9.06
CA ALA A 51 1.45 11.73 -9.07
C ALA A 51 1.60 10.45 -9.92
N ARG A 52 0.63 9.53 -9.86
CA ARG A 52 0.64 8.31 -10.69
C ARG A 52 0.54 8.62 -12.17
N VAL A 53 -0.33 9.54 -12.57
CA VAL A 53 -0.49 9.97 -13.97
C VAL A 53 0.81 10.62 -14.48
N ILE A 54 1.37 11.55 -13.71
CA ILE A 54 2.59 12.28 -14.08
C ILE A 54 3.77 11.31 -14.19
N PHE A 55 3.96 10.45 -13.18
CA PHE A 55 5.01 9.44 -13.18
C PHE A 55 4.94 8.55 -14.42
N ASN A 56 3.75 8.01 -14.74
CA ASN A 56 3.57 7.16 -15.90
C ASN A 56 3.89 7.90 -17.20
N LEU A 57 3.45 9.14 -17.35
CA LEU A 57 3.74 9.96 -18.52
C LEU A 57 5.24 10.24 -18.67
N MET A 58 5.91 10.65 -17.60
CA MET A 58 7.35 10.89 -17.61
C MET A 58 8.13 9.61 -17.92
N HIS A 59 7.70 8.47 -17.37
CA HIS A 59 8.32 7.17 -17.66
C HIS A 59 8.15 6.77 -19.13
N GLN A 60 6.94 6.88 -19.69
CA GLN A 60 6.66 6.60 -21.10
C GLN A 60 7.49 7.47 -22.06
N ARG A 61 7.76 8.73 -21.67
CA ARG A 61 8.61 9.65 -22.45
C ARG A 61 10.11 9.46 -22.22
N GLY A 62 10.51 8.49 -21.39
CA GLY A 62 11.92 8.25 -21.04
C GLY A 62 12.54 9.32 -20.12
N TRP A 63 11.71 10.16 -19.52
CA TRP A 63 12.14 11.26 -18.65
C TRP A 63 12.29 10.84 -17.18
N TYR A 64 11.73 9.69 -16.81
CA TYR A 64 11.86 9.10 -15.48
C TYR A 64 12.33 7.64 -15.59
N GLN A 65 13.54 7.37 -15.08
CA GLN A 65 14.13 6.04 -15.07
C GLN A 65 13.70 5.28 -13.82
N VAL A 66 13.34 4.01 -13.99
CA VAL A 66 12.92 3.12 -12.91
C VAL A 66 13.86 1.94 -12.92
N GLU A 67 14.54 1.72 -11.80
CA GLU A 67 15.36 0.52 -11.65
C GLU A 67 14.45 -0.71 -11.65
N PRO A 68 14.72 -1.73 -12.49
CA PRO A 68 13.95 -2.96 -12.45
C PRO A 68 14.10 -3.59 -11.07
N ALA A 69 12.98 -4.06 -10.50
CA ALA A 69 13.03 -4.80 -9.26
C ALA A 69 13.95 -6.01 -9.44
N GLN A 70 15.01 -6.10 -8.64
CA GLN A 70 15.83 -7.30 -8.59
C GLN A 70 14.94 -8.44 -8.11
N ALA A 71 14.82 -9.50 -8.91
CA ALA A 71 14.10 -10.71 -8.51
C ALA A 71 14.90 -11.43 -7.42
N THR A 72 14.81 -10.95 -6.18
CA THR A 72 15.22 -11.71 -5.01
C THR A 72 14.09 -12.68 -4.68
N GLY A 73 14.41 -13.98 -4.60
CA GLY A 73 13.48 -15.11 -4.56
C GLY A 73 12.56 -15.22 -3.34
N ALA A 74 12.03 -14.12 -2.81
CA ALA A 74 11.05 -14.10 -1.72
C ALA A 74 9.67 -14.66 -2.14
N ALA A 75 9.45 -14.92 -3.43
CA ALA A 75 8.21 -15.53 -3.93
C ALA A 75 8.05 -17.03 -3.60
N TYR A 76 9.02 -17.69 -2.94
CA TYR A 76 8.99 -19.16 -2.74
C TYR A 76 9.18 -19.66 -1.29
N GLN A 77 9.08 -18.83 -0.24
CA GLN A 77 9.31 -19.31 1.14
C GLN A 77 8.09 -19.40 2.06
N TYR A 78 6.87 -19.13 1.58
CA TYR A 78 5.65 -19.36 2.40
C TYR A 78 5.21 -20.83 2.50
N GLN A 79 5.86 -21.78 1.81
CA GLN A 79 5.49 -23.20 1.83
C GLN A 79 6.41 -24.10 2.66
N GLN A 80 7.40 -23.55 3.39
CA GLN A 80 8.32 -24.36 4.20
C GLN A 80 8.56 -23.76 5.58
N ALA A 81 7.51 -23.34 6.28
CA ALA A 81 7.56 -23.26 7.74
C ALA A 81 7.02 -24.58 8.30
N ALA A 82 7.93 -25.53 8.56
CA ALA A 82 7.62 -26.73 9.32
C ALA A 82 7.13 -26.34 10.74
N PRO A 83 6.14 -27.04 11.32
CA PRO A 83 5.68 -26.73 12.66
C PRO A 83 6.82 -26.94 13.66
N TYR A 84 7.15 -25.88 14.40
CA TYR A 84 8.05 -25.93 15.53
C TYR A 84 7.54 -26.98 16.54
N GLN A 85 8.25 -28.09 16.67
CA GLN A 85 8.04 -29.03 17.78
C GLN A 85 8.63 -28.40 19.04
N THR A 86 7.80 -27.68 19.79
CA THR A 86 8.15 -27.21 21.13
C THR A 86 7.88 -28.33 22.14
N GLY A 87 8.94 -29.04 22.51
CA GLY A 87 8.97 -29.86 23.71
C GLY A 87 9.01 -28.94 24.94
N GLY A 88 7.92 -28.90 25.70
CA GLY A 88 7.83 -28.14 26.95
C GLY A 88 6.41 -28.13 27.46
N ALA A 89 6.11 -29.02 28.40
CA ALA A 89 4.78 -29.27 28.92
C ALA A 89 4.21 -28.07 29.70
N TYR A 90 3.09 -27.53 29.24
CA TYR A 90 2.20 -26.70 30.06
C TYR A 90 0.79 -27.31 29.98
N PRO A 91 0.18 -27.69 31.12
CA PRO A 91 -1.05 -28.44 31.11
C PRO A 91 -2.23 -27.52 30.80
N HIS A 92 -2.78 -27.61 29.59
CA HIS A 92 -4.12 -27.10 29.32
C HIS A 92 -5.12 -28.23 29.45
N THR A 93 -5.90 -28.21 30.52
CA THR A 93 -7.01 -29.13 30.77
C THR A 93 -8.05 -29.05 29.65
N THR A 94 -8.38 -30.19 29.05
CA THR A 94 -9.37 -30.30 27.98
C THR A 94 -10.79 -30.29 28.54
N ALA A 95 -11.61 -29.33 28.11
CA ALA A 95 -13.07 -29.45 28.12
C ALA A 95 -13.55 -29.42 26.66
N PRO A 96 -14.30 -30.44 26.17
CA PRO A 96 -14.72 -30.49 24.77
C PRO A 96 -16.00 -29.69 24.55
N TYR A 97 -16.00 -28.75 23.61
CA TYR A 97 -17.23 -28.19 23.06
C TYR A 97 -17.64 -29.00 21.84
N HIS A 98 -18.79 -29.68 21.92
CA HIS A 98 -19.40 -30.40 20.82
C HIS A 98 -20.23 -29.46 19.93
N GLY A 99 -19.82 -29.33 18.67
CA GLY A 99 -20.67 -29.54 17.48
C GLY A 99 -21.63 -28.44 17.04
N ALA A 100 -21.45 -27.97 15.80
CA ALA A 100 -22.54 -27.82 14.82
C ALA A 100 -21.97 -27.89 13.39
N THR A 101 -22.58 -28.73 12.57
CA THR A 101 -22.21 -29.16 11.21
C THR A 101 -22.49 -28.12 10.11
N ALA A 102 -21.66 -28.09 9.07
CA ALA A 102 -21.83 -27.27 7.87
C ALA A 102 -22.93 -27.81 6.92
N PRO A 103 -23.68 -26.97 6.20
CA PRO A 103 -24.52 -27.42 5.10
C PRO A 103 -23.83 -27.24 3.73
N THR A 104 -23.89 -28.32 2.95
CA THR A 104 -23.63 -28.43 1.51
C THR A 104 -24.67 -27.65 0.69
N GLY A 105 -24.24 -27.04 -0.43
CA GLY A 105 -25.02 -26.07 -1.20
C GLY A 105 -26.06 -26.63 -2.21
N THR A 106 -26.83 -25.72 -2.82
CA THR A 106 -27.44 -25.90 -4.16
C THR A 106 -27.89 -24.56 -4.74
N THR A 107 -27.78 -24.44 -6.06
CA THR A 107 -28.21 -23.36 -6.95
C THR A 107 -29.73 -23.29 -7.09
N PHE A 108 -30.28 -22.07 -7.18
CA PHE A 108 -31.36 -21.64 -8.08
C PHE A 108 -31.10 -20.18 -8.48
#